data_AF-A0A4Y8ZRS0-F1
#
_entry.id   AF-A0A4Y8ZRS0-F1
#
_cell.length_a   1.000
_cell.length_b   1.000
_cell.length_c   1.000
_cell.angle_alpha   90.00
_cell.angle_beta   90.00
_cell.angle_gamma   90.00
#
_symmetry.space_group_name_H-M   'P 1'
#
loop_
_entity.id
_entity.type
_entity.pdbx_description
1 polymer ?
#
loop_
_entity_poly.entity_id
_entity_poly.type
_entity_poly.pdbx_seq_one_letter_code
_entity_poly.pdbx_strand_id
1 'polypeptide(L)'
;MTEAYHDALNEQAKQSIWATLRQEAANLPAAEKASLIADVAGIFDPTPISDGVGGVLSLIQGDFLGAGLSVVGMVPYVGDLGKIAKIGKRAPRTAAILKNLLTKGDNAARAGEAFLKNNFTLQQIKAAREQATKRVREALLKARNKLPCKDCAKLKNQGKKQLQMPSGTGSGKWKTPDGRPPRSGNGTYEFDTPVELPDGRKVSSVEYRDGFPNFDSYTKDGKHTLWEVSGDADTDAARLTRQMRETNPGYKPPDPNQYVLHHFEDGQVGYVPRKIHDRAEGGAAHSGGNTIVNNDLF
;
A
#
# COMPACT_ATOMS: atom_id res chain seq x y z
N MET A 1 7.37 0.98 -4.90
CA MET A 1 6.92 1.03 -3.51
C MET A 1 7.52 2.27 -2.90
N THR A 2 6.70 3.06 -2.24
CA THR A 2 6.93 4.49 -2.25
C THR A 2 6.79 5.13 -0.90
N GLU A 3 7.14 6.41 -0.83
CA GLU A 3 7.18 7.20 0.39
C GLU A 3 5.90 7.02 1.23
N ALA A 4 4.68 7.04 0.67
CA ALA A 4 3.47 6.96 1.50
C ALA A 4 3.18 5.58 2.12
N TYR A 5 3.45 4.49 1.42
CA TYR A 5 3.32 3.12 1.90
C TYR A 5 4.45 2.81 2.87
N HIS A 6 5.65 3.32 2.59
CA HIS A 6 6.75 3.30 3.55
C HIS A 6 6.37 4.04 4.83
N ASP A 7 5.77 5.22 4.74
CA ASP A 7 5.31 6.01 5.88
C ASP A 7 4.23 5.27 6.68
N ALA A 8 3.22 4.74 6.00
CA ALA A 8 2.15 3.98 6.64
C ALA A 8 2.67 2.70 7.31
N LEU A 9 3.55 1.96 6.64
CA LEU A 9 4.22 0.80 7.23
C LEU A 9 5.14 1.19 8.39
N ASN A 10 5.85 2.31 8.30
CA ASN A 10 6.74 2.80 9.34
C ASN A 10 5.97 3.23 10.58
N GLU A 11 4.85 3.95 10.41
CA GLU A 11 3.98 4.32 11.52
C GLU A 11 3.36 3.08 12.18
N GLN A 12 2.92 2.11 11.38
CA GLN A 12 2.44 0.85 11.91
C GLN A 12 3.54 0.03 12.59
N ALA A 13 4.78 0.04 12.06
CA ALA A 13 5.95 -0.60 12.67
C ALA A 13 6.26 0.04 14.01
N LYS A 14 6.29 1.38 14.09
CA LYS A 14 6.44 2.13 15.34
C LYS A 14 5.36 1.73 16.34
N GLN A 15 4.09 1.72 15.93
CA GLN A 15 2.99 1.33 16.80
C GLN A 15 3.12 -0.12 17.30
N SER A 16 3.47 -1.06 16.43
CA SER A 16 3.71 -2.47 16.76
C SER A 16 4.88 -2.63 17.72
N ILE A 17 5.96 -1.86 17.51
CA ILE A 17 7.12 -1.81 18.40
C ILE A 17 6.72 -1.25 19.77
N TRP A 18 5.97 -0.15 19.83
CA TRP A 18 5.50 0.41 21.09
C TRP A 18 4.53 -0.52 21.83
N ALA A 19 3.70 -1.27 21.11
CA ALA A 19 2.84 -2.29 21.71
C ALA A 19 3.66 -3.46 22.28
N THR A 20 4.58 -4.00 21.49
CA THR A 20 5.47 -5.10 21.89
C THR A 20 6.38 -4.69 23.05
N LEU A 21 6.93 -3.48 22.99
CA LEU A 21 7.73 -2.89 24.05
C LEU A 21 6.92 -2.71 25.33
N ARG A 22 5.67 -2.22 25.28
CA ARG A 22 4.81 -2.12 26.47
C ARG A 22 4.57 -3.48 27.10
N GLN A 23 4.41 -4.53 26.28
CA GLN A 23 4.26 -5.91 26.74
C GLN A 23 5.55 -6.45 27.36
N GLU A 24 6.70 -6.32 26.68
CA GLU A 24 8.00 -6.78 27.18
C GLU A 24 8.43 -6.01 28.44
N ALA A 25 8.08 -4.73 28.53
CA ALA A 25 8.38 -3.90 29.69
C ALA A 25 7.38 -4.04 30.85
N ALA A 26 6.28 -4.79 30.69
CA ALA A 26 5.25 -4.93 31.73
C ALA A 26 5.78 -5.58 33.02
N ASN A 27 6.76 -6.48 32.89
CA ASN A 27 7.32 -7.26 34.00
C ASN A 27 8.72 -6.79 34.43
N LEU A 28 9.22 -5.69 33.86
CA LEU A 28 10.53 -5.14 34.21
C LEU A 28 10.43 -4.19 35.42
N PRO A 29 11.46 -4.14 36.29
CA PRO A 29 11.58 -3.10 37.30
C PRO A 29 11.50 -1.70 36.68
N ALA A 30 11.00 -0.71 37.43
CA ALA A 30 10.74 0.65 36.91
C ALA A 30 11.96 1.30 36.23
N ALA A 31 13.16 1.12 36.79
CA ALA A 31 14.40 1.64 36.22
C ALA A 31 14.77 0.96 34.90
N GLU A 32 14.56 -0.35 34.78
CA GLU A 32 14.82 -1.10 33.56
C GLU A 32 13.81 -0.81 32.47
N LYS A 33 12.53 -0.65 32.85
CA LYS A 33 11.46 -0.18 31.96
C LYS A 33 11.77 1.18 31.38
N ALA A 34 12.20 2.14 32.21
CA ALA A 34 12.59 3.47 31.75
C ALA A 34 13.80 3.42 30.81
N SER A 35 14.84 2.65 31.15
CA SER A 35 16.01 2.46 30.27
C SER A 35 15.64 1.83 28.93
N LEU A 36 14.78 0.81 28.93
CA LEU A 36 14.36 0.13 27.70
C LEU A 36 13.51 1.04 26.82
N ILE A 37 12.59 1.80 27.42
CA ILE A 37 11.76 2.79 26.71
C ILE A 37 12.64 3.87 26.10
N ALA A 38 13.63 4.40 26.84
CA ALA A 38 14.57 5.39 26.34
C ALA A 38 15.45 4.84 25.21
N ASP A 39 15.98 3.62 25.35
CA ASP A 39 16.80 2.96 24.33
C ASP A 39 16.00 2.76 23.00
N VAL A 40 14.70 2.43 23.07
CA VAL A 40 13.82 2.30 21.88
C VAL A 40 13.37 3.66 21.34
N ALA A 41 13.04 4.63 22.21
CA ALA A 41 12.65 5.98 21.80
C ALA A 41 13.77 6.66 21.01
N GLY A 42 15.01 6.57 21.48
CA GLY A 42 16.17 7.17 20.82
C GLY A 42 16.54 6.55 19.46
N ILE A 43 15.95 5.41 19.08
CA ILE A 43 16.09 4.84 17.72
C ILE A 43 15.07 5.47 16.75
N PHE A 44 13.90 5.87 17.25
CA PHE A 44 12.82 6.44 16.42
C PHE A 44 12.76 7.97 16.44
N ASP A 45 13.35 8.59 17.45
CA ASP A 45 13.41 10.02 17.65
C ASP A 45 14.88 10.42 17.90
N PRO A 46 15.65 10.75 16.85
CA PRO A 46 17.04 11.16 16.98
C PRO A 46 17.19 12.58 17.56
N THR A 47 16.13 13.17 18.13
CA THR A 47 16.28 14.44 18.84
C THR A 47 17.07 14.21 20.13
N PRO A 48 18.13 15.01 20.41
CA PRO A 48 19.03 14.73 21.51
C PRO A 48 18.40 15.20 22.82
N ILE A 49 17.61 14.34 23.44
CA ILE A 49 17.53 14.25 24.91
C ILE A 49 18.33 13.02 25.34
N SER A 50 19.62 13.04 24.99
CA SER A 50 20.69 12.41 25.77
C SER A 50 22.09 12.79 25.28
N ASP A 51 22.29 13.95 24.64
CA ASP A 51 23.50 14.81 24.72
C ASP A 51 23.56 15.85 23.58
N GLY A 52 23.56 17.15 23.95
CA GLY A 52 24.42 18.17 23.35
C GLY A 52 23.98 18.96 22.10
N VAL A 53 23.35 20.12 22.31
CA VAL A 53 23.60 21.43 21.63
C VAL A 53 23.70 21.46 20.09
N GLY A 54 22.64 21.91 19.40
CA GLY A 54 22.74 22.42 18.00
C GLY A 54 21.48 22.38 17.13
N GLY A 55 20.41 21.69 17.54
CA GLY A 55 19.24 21.42 16.67
C GLY A 55 17.97 22.25 16.92
N VAL A 56 18.09 23.44 17.51
CA VAL A 56 16.91 24.19 18.04
C VAL A 56 16.32 25.18 17.04
N LEU A 57 17.02 25.59 15.97
CA LEU A 57 16.48 26.60 15.03
C LEU A 57 15.56 26.05 13.93
N SER A 58 15.49 24.74 13.71
CA SER A 58 14.70 24.15 12.62
C SER A 58 13.24 23.87 13.00
N LEU A 59 12.87 24.06 14.28
CA LEU A 59 11.51 23.80 14.80
C LEU A 59 10.55 25.00 14.64
N ILE A 60 11.03 26.18 14.26
CA ILE A 60 10.21 27.40 14.19
C ILE A 60 9.52 27.59 12.83
N GLN A 61 9.86 26.83 11.78
CA GLN A 61 9.25 27.02 10.44
C GLN A 61 8.05 26.09 10.10
N GLY A 62 7.55 25.30 11.06
CA GLY A 62 6.17 24.80 10.98
C GLY A 62 5.85 23.80 9.86
N ASP A 63 6.80 22.96 9.44
CA ASP A 63 6.51 21.78 8.61
C ASP A 63 6.97 20.49 9.34
N PHE A 64 6.11 20.02 10.23
CA PHE A 64 6.34 18.82 11.07
C PHE A 64 5.99 17.50 10.37
N LEU A 65 5.67 17.52 9.07
CA LEU A 65 5.35 16.33 8.29
C LEU A 65 6.39 16.02 7.21
N GLY A 66 7.34 16.93 6.95
CA GLY A 66 8.41 16.74 5.97
C GLY A 66 9.80 16.39 6.52
N ALA A 67 10.06 16.61 7.82
CA ALA A 67 11.42 16.48 8.39
C ALA A 67 11.66 15.18 9.21
N GLY A 68 10.64 14.34 9.38
CA GLY A 68 10.73 13.11 10.18
C GLY A 68 11.27 11.86 9.45
N LEU A 69 11.56 11.95 8.15
CA LEU A 69 11.84 10.79 7.30
C LEU A 69 13.18 10.82 6.54
N SER A 70 13.96 11.91 6.63
CA SER A 70 15.35 11.90 6.14
C SER A 70 16.36 11.29 7.12
N VAL A 71 15.90 10.52 8.11
CA VAL A 71 16.75 9.88 9.13
C VAL A 71 17.10 8.42 8.79
N VAL A 72 16.41 7.79 7.84
CA VAL A 72 16.83 6.45 7.35
C VAL A 72 18.08 6.53 6.46
N GLY A 73 18.43 7.73 5.95
CA GLY A 73 19.49 7.93 4.96
C GLY A 73 20.72 8.74 5.41
N MET A 74 20.81 9.24 6.64
CA MET A 74 21.96 10.04 7.08
C MET A 74 22.47 9.61 8.45
N VAL A 75 23.53 8.77 8.42
CA VAL A 75 24.60 8.48 9.41
C VAL A 75 24.72 6.96 9.73
N PRO A 76 25.92 6.33 9.57
CA PRO A 76 26.05 4.88 9.46
C PRO A 76 26.14 4.11 10.80
N TYR A 77 25.12 3.28 11.04
CA TYR A 77 25.10 1.87 11.50
C TYR A 77 25.98 1.31 12.64
N VAL A 78 27.00 1.96 13.20
CA VAL A 78 27.87 1.28 14.19
C VAL A 78 27.41 1.47 15.63
N GLY A 79 26.88 2.65 15.99
CA GLY A 79 26.41 2.94 17.36
C GLY A 79 25.05 2.30 17.70
N ASP A 80 24.11 2.32 16.76
CA ASP A 80 22.72 1.89 17.04
C ASP A 80 22.52 0.36 17.01
N LEU A 81 23.36 -0.40 16.29
CA LEU A 81 23.35 -1.86 16.40
C LEU A 81 23.72 -2.32 17.82
N GLY A 82 24.59 -1.60 18.53
CA GLY A 82 24.91 -1.84 19.93
C GLY A 82 23.70 -1.63 20.85
N LYS A 83 22.89 -0.60 20.59
CA LYS A 83 21.63 -0.36 21.32
C LYS A 83 20.60 -1.45 21.04
N ILE A 84 20.43 -1.88 19.79
CA ILE A 84 19.55 -3.02 19.44
C ILE A 84 20.00 -4.31 20.15
N ALA A 85 21.31 -4.55 20.26
CA ALA A 85 21.82 -5.71 21.01
C ALA A 85 21.49 -5.63 22.51
N LYS A 86 21.55 -4.43 23.11
CA LYS A 86 21.16 -4.19 24.50
C LYS A 86 19.65 -4.34 24.71
N ILE A 87 18.84 -3.82 23.78
CA ILE A 87 17.38 -4.05 23.72
C ILE A 87 17.12 -5.56 23.60
N GLY A 88 17.86 -6.29 22.77
CA GLY A 88 17.68 -7.73 22.57
C GLY A 88 17.83 -8.58 23.82
N LYS A 89 18.63 -8.14 24.81
CA LYS A 89 18.76 -8.83 26.10
C LYS A 89 17.52 -8.70 26.99
N ARG A 90 16.73 -7.63 26.81
CA ARG A 90 15.58 -7.26 27.69
C ARG A 90 14.23 -7.38 26.97
N ALA A 91 14.25 -7.27 25.65
CA ALA A 91 13.11 -7.13 24.75
C ALA A 91 13.45 -7.76 23.39
N PRO A 92 13.66 -9.10 23.36
CA PRO A 92 14.15 -9.81 22.18
C PRO A 92 13.22 -9.67 20.97
N ARG A 93 11.90 -9.55 21.19
CA ARG A 93 10.95 -9.34 20.11
C ARG A 93 11.09 -7.93 19.55
N THR A 94 11.09 -6.91 20.40
CA THR A 94 11.33 -5.52 19.98
C THR A 94 12.64 -5.38 19.20
N ALA A 95 13.73 -6.00 19.67
CA ALA A 95 15.01 -5.99 18.98
C ALA A 95 14.97 -6.67 17.61
N ALA A 96 14.21 -7.76 17.45
CA ALA A 96 14.04 -8.41 16.17
C ALA A 96 13.27 -7.53 15.17
N ILE A 97 12.23 -6.80 15.63
CA ILE A 97 11.50 -5.84 14.79
C ILE A 97 12.44 -4.71 14.35
N LEU A 98 13.15 -4.10 15.31
CA LEU A 98 14.10 -3.02 15.09
C LEU A 98 15.23 -3.42 14.14
N LYS A 99 15.85 -4.58 14.37
CA LYS A 99 16.92 -5.11 13.51
C LYS A 99 16.43 -5.27 12.09
N ASN A 100 15.27 -5.88 11.87
CA ASN A 100 14.72 -6.07 10.54
C ASN A 100 14.29 -4.75 9.87
N LEU A 101 13.76 -3.79 10.62
CA LEU A 101 13.39 -2.46 10.12
C LEU A 101 14.63 -1.68 9.67
N LEU A 102 15.67 -1.68 10.49
CA LEU A 102 16.91 -0.95 10.24
C LEU A 102 17.73 -1.63 9.13
N THR A 103 18.03 -2.92 9.23
CA THR A 103 18.82 -3.64 8.20
C THR A 103 18.18 -3.68 6.81
N LYS A 104 16.90 -3.33 6.68
CA LYS A 104 16.17 -3.31 5.41
C LYS A 104 15.70 -1.89 5.03
N GLY A 105 16.30 -0.83 5.58
CA GLY A 105 15.85 0.56 5.43
C GLY A 105 15.59 1.03 3.99
N ASP A 106 16.43 0.66 3.02
CA ASP A 106 16.20 1.01 1.58
C ASP A 106 15.10 0.16 0.90
N ASN A 107 14.60 -0.82 1.65
CA ASN A 107 13.85 -1.97 1.18
C ASN A 107 12.73 -2.28 2.17
N ALA A 108 12.19 -1.33 2.95
CA ALA A 108 11.01 -1.60 3.81
C ALA A 108 9.79 -2.04 2.98
N ALA A 109 9.83 -1.75 1.69
CA ALA A 109 8.94 -2.26 0.68
C ALA A 109 9.28 -3.67 0.21
N ARG A 110 10.57 -3.98 0.10
CA ARG A 110 11.09 -5.34 -0.01
C ARG A 110 11.33 -5.95 1.38
N ALA A 111 10.60 -5.50 2.41
CA ALA A 111 10.63 -6.14 3.71
C ALA A 111 9.88 -7.44 3.49
N GLY A 112 10.60 -8.42 2.94
CA GLY A 112 10.02 -9.60 2.33
C GLY A 112 9.04 -10.23 3.29
N GLU A 113 7.98 -10.80 2.72
CA GLU A 113 6.84 -11.48 3.36
C GLU A 113 7.04 -11.94 4.82
N ALA A 114 8.17 -12.57 5.16
CA ALA A 114 8.54 -12.96 6.52
C ALA A 114 8.54 -11.82 7.56
N PHE A 115 9.04 -10.62 7.24
CA PHE A 115 8.98 -9.49 8.16
C PHE A 115 7.52 -9.07 8.41
N LEU A 116 6.73 -9.00 7.34
CA LEU A 116 5.33 -8.58 7.45
C LEU A 116 4.53 -9.60 8.28
N LYS A 117 4.72 -10.90 8.01
CA LYS A 117 4.12 -12.01 8.76
C LYS A 117 4.48 -12.01 10.25
N ASN A 118 5.73 -11.70 10.58
CA ASN A 118 6.22 -11.79 11.96
C ASN A 118 5.84 -10.58 12.83
N ASN A 119 5.53 -9.43 12.23
CA ASN A 119 5.39 -8.17 12.96
C ASN A 119 4.01 -7.51 12.82
N PHE A 120 3.20 -7.98 11.85
CA PHE A 120 1.90 -7.40 11.55
C PHE A 120 0.86 -8.48 11.29
N THR A 121 -0.39 -8.11 11.50
CA THR A 121 -1.52 -8.88 10.98
C THR A 121 -1.89 -8.41 9.58
N LEU A 122 -2.55 -9.27 8.80
CA LEU A 122 -3.05 -8.90 7.47
C LEU A 122 -4.00 -7.69 7.52
N GLN A 123 -4.82 -7.55 8.57
CA GLN A 123 -5.72 -6.39 8.73
C GLN A 123 -4.97 -5.07 8.86
N GLN A 124 -3.86 -5.15 9.57
CA GLN A 124 -2.95 -4.05 9.81
C GLN A 124 -2.28 -3.63 8.48
N ILE A 125 -1.73 -4.59 7.73
CA ILE A 125 -1.19 -4.37 6.38
C ILE A 125 -2.25 -3.81 5.42
N LYS A 126 -3.48 -4.30 5.48
CA LYS A 126 -4.60 -3.78 4.70
C LYS A 126 -4.83 -2.30 5.01
N ALA A 127 -4.95 -1.94 6.28
CA ALA A 127 -5.20 -0.56 6.69
C ALA A 127 -4.09 0.40 6.23
N ALA A 128 -2.82 0.00 6.36
CA ALA A 128 -1.71 0.80 5.85
C ALA A 128 -1.77 0.99 4.33
N ARG A 129 -2.11 -0.06 3.58
CA ARG A 129 -2.29 0.05 2.13
C ARG A 129 -3.46 0.93 1.76
N GLU A 130 -4.59 0.80 2.43
CA GLU A 130 -5.79 1.61 2.17
C GLU A 130 -5.52 3.10 2.39
N GLN A 131 -4.69 3.45 3.38
CA GLN A 131 -4.24 4.83 3.58
C GLN A 131 -3.32 5.31 2.44
N ALA A 132 -2.37 4.48 2.01
CA ALA A 132 -1.47 4.80 0.90
C ALA A 132 -2.24 4.95 -0.43
N THR A 133 -3.13 4.00 -0.75
CA THR A 133 -3.97 4.07 -1.96
C THR A 133 -4.86 5.31 -1.96
N LYS A 134 -5.43 5.70 -0.82
CA LYS A 134 -6.25 6.92 -0.72
C LYS A 134 -5.45 8.17 -1.13
N ARG A 135 -4.22 8.33 -0.64
CA ARG A 135 -3.35 9.47 -1.01
C ARG A 135 -3.03 9.47 -2.50
N VAL A 136 -2.73 8.30 -3.07
CA VAL A 136 -2.48 8.14 -4.51
C VAL A 136 -3.71 8.51 -5.33
N ARG A 137 -4.89 8.02 -4.94
CA ARG A 137 -6.17 8.29 -5.63
C ARG A 137 -6.49 9.78 -5.63
N GLU A 138 -6.35 10.45 -4.49
CA GLU A 138 -6.53 11.89 -4.37
C GLU A 138 -5.55 12.67 -5.28
N ALA A 139 -4.28 12.27 -5.32
CA ALA A 139 -3.28 12.88 -6.19
C ALA A 139 -3.61 12.66 -7.68
N LEU A 140 -3.99 11.43 -8.07
CA LEU A 140 -4.38 11.11 -9.45
C LEU A 140 -5.61 11.92 -9.91
N LEU A 141 -6.63 12.07 -9.05
CA LEU A 141 -7.80 12.88 -9.34
C LEU A 141 -7.48 14.37 -9.47
N LYS A 142 -6.66 14.91 -8.56
CA LYS A 142 -6.22 16.31 -8.63
C LYS A 142 -5.39 16.57 -9.89
N ALA A 143 -4.45 15.69 -10.22
CA ALA A 143 -3.64 15.76 -11.44
C ALA A 143 -4.52 15.75 -12.69
N ARG A 144 -5.48 14.82 -12.77
CA ARG A 144 -6.43 14.72 -13.89
C ARG A 144 -7.23 16.00 -14.08
N ASN A 145 -7.72 16.58 -12.98
CA ASN A 145 -8.52 17.79 -13.01
C ASN A 145 -7.68 19.08 -13.08
N LYS A 146 -6.36 18.97 -13.22
CA LYS A 146 -5.41 20.10 -13.25
C LYS A 146 -5.53 21.01 -12.02
N LEU A 147 -5.84 20.43 -10.86
CA LEU A 147 -5.94 21.13 -9.59
C LEU A 147 -4.56 21.26 -8.91
N PRO A 148 -4.32 22.30 -8.08
CA PRO A 148 -3.10 22.41 -7.29
C PRO A 148 -2.88 21.19 -6.41
N CYS A 149 -1.67 20.63 -6.45
CA CYS A 149 -1.40 19.35 -5.81
C CYS A 149 0.11 19.15 -5.63
N LYS A 150 0.58 19.27 -4.38
CA LYS A 150 2.00 19.06 -4.01
C LYS A 150 2.45 17.63 -4.36
N ASP A 151 1.62 16.65 -4.04
CA ASP A 151 1.91 15.24 -4.29
C ASP A 151 1.88 14.88 -5.79
N CYS A 152 1.21 15.68 -6.64
CA CYS A 152 1.13 15.38 -8.08
C CYS A 152 2.48 15.50 -8.78
N ALA A 153 3.43 16.27 -8.22
CA ALA A 153 4.81 16.29 -8.69
C ALA A 153 5.52 14.94 -8.49
N LYS A 154 5.09 14.14 -7.50
CA LYS A 154 5.60 12.80 -7.22
C LYS A 154 4.93 11.72 -8.10
N LEU A 155 3.88 12.04 -8.86
CA LEU A 155 3.34 11.14 -9.89
C LEU A 155 4.24 11.05 -11.14
N LYS A 156 5.37 11.78 -11.17
CA LYS A 156 6.25 11.94 -12.34
C LYS A 156 7.13 10.72 -12.58
N ASN A 157 6.55 9.69 -13.19
CA ASN A 157 7.29 8.74 -14.01
C ASN A 157 6.63 8.59 -15.39
N GLN A 158 7.22 9.29 -16.37
CA GLN A 158 7.25 8.95 -17.80
C GLN A 158 5.92 8.82 -18.57
N GLY A 159 5.07 9.85 -18.56
CA GLY A 159 4.10 10.09 -19.64
C GLY A 159 2.98 9.06 -19.87
N LYS A 160 2.90 7.97 -19.09
CA LYS A 160 1.97 6.85 -19.36
C LYS A 160 1.07 6.40 -18.21
N LYS A 161 1.07 7.05 -17.03
CA LYS A 161 0.27 6.60 -15.88
C LYS A 161 -0.63 7.69 -15.28
N GLN A 162 -1.41 8.33 -16.14
CA GLN A 162 -2.59 9.09 -15.72
C GLN A 162 -3.72 8.10 -15.38
N LEU A 163 -4.69 8.52 -14.57
CA LEU A 163 -5.94 7.79 -14.37
C LEU A 163 -6.66 7.66 -15.72
N GLN A 164 -6.52 6.52 -16.41
CA GLN A 164 -7.06 6.33 -17.75
C GLN A 164 -8.39 5.59 -17.71
N MET A 165 -9.47 6.34 -17.57
CA MET A 165 -10.80 5.80 -17.77
C MET A 165 -11.06 5.53 -19.26
N PRO A 166 -11.97 4.59 -19.63
CA PRO A 166 -12.42 4.43 -21.00
C PRO A 166 -12.79 5.77 -21.64
N SER A 167 -12.40 6.00 -22.89
CA SER A 167 -12.63 7.27 -23.58
C SER A 167 -14.09 7.48 -24.00
N GLY A 168 -14.93 6.43 -23.96
CA GLY A 168 -16.28 6.43 -24.53
C GLY A 168 -16.29 6.22 -26.05
N THR A 169 -15.16 5.84 -26.64
CA THR A 169 -15.00 5.52 -28.07
C THR A 169 -14.44 4.10 -28.16
N GLY A 170 -15.29 3.10 -28.41
CA GLY A 170 -14.91 1.69 -28.38
C GLY A 170 -16.13 0.83 -28.08
N SER A 171 -15.96 -0.28 -27.33
CA SER A 171 -16.98 -1.28 -26.99
C SER A 171 -18.06 -0.79 -25.98
N GLY A 172 -18.23 0.52 -25.84
CA GLY A 172 -19.12 1.11 -24.86
C GLY A 172 -19.01 2.63 -24.73
N LYS A 173 -19.88 3.19 -23.89
CA LYS A 173 -20.05 4.63 -23.68
C LYS A 173 -20.31 4.96 -22.21
N TRP A 174 -20.01 6.19 -21.82
CA TRP A 174 -20.40 6.68 -20.51
C TRP A 174 -21.87 7.10 -20.49
N LYS A 175 -22.53 6.89 -19.35
CA LYS A 175 -23.87 7.42 -19.08
C LYS A 175 -23.80 8.92 -18.76
N THR A 176 -23.34 9.69 -19.73
CA THR A 176 -23.20 11.15 -19.72
C THR A 176 -23.77 11.70 -21.03
N PRO A 177 -24.23 12.97 -21.08
CA PRO A 177 -24.84 13.53 -22.29
C PRO A 177 -23.93 13.49 -23.53
N ASP A 178 -22.62 13.56 -23.34
CA ASP A 178 -21.62 13.53 -24.42
C ASP A 178 -20.98 12.14 -24.62
N GLY A 179 -21.41 11.13 -23.86
CA GLY A 179 -20.85 9.77 -23.88
C GLY A 179 -19.41 9.68 -23.35
N ARG A 180 -18.86 10.77 -22.80
CA ARG A 180 -17.46 10.88 -22.38
C ARG A 180 -17.28 10.68 -20.88
N PRO A 181 -16.06 10.30 -20.44
CA PRO A 181 -15.72 10.11 -19.04
C PRO A 181 -15.99 11.37 -18.18
N PRO A 182 -16.75 11.26 -17.07
CA PRO A 182 -17.06 12.39 -16.21
C PRO A 182 -15.80 12.92 -15.50
N ARG A 183 -15.69 14.24 -15.33
CA ARG A 183 -14.53 14.89 -14.66
C ARG A 183 -14.32 14.44 -13.21
N SER A 184 -15.42 14.16 -12.51
CA SER A 184 -15.41 13.60 -11.15
C SER A 184 -14.75 12.22 -11.09
N GLY A 185 -14.74 11.48 -12.20
CA GLY A 185 -14.40 10.06 -12.22
C GLY A 185 -15.50 9.13 -11.68
N ASN A 186 -16.62 9.70 -11.20
CA ASN A 186 -17.78 8.94 -10.75
C ASN A 186 -18.80 8.83 -11.89
N GLY A 187 -19.22 7.62 -12.23
CA GLY A 187 -20.23 7.41 -13.26
C GLY A 187 -20.39 5.94 -13.65
N THR A 188 -21.19 5.70 -14.68
CA THR A 188 -21.44 4.35 -15.21
C THR A 188 -20.94 4.27 -16.63
N TYR A 189 -20.15 3.23 -16.93
CA TYR A 189 -19.74 2.87 -18.28
C TYR A 189 -20.61 1.70 -18.75
N GLU A 190 -21.34 1.89 -19.85
CA GLU A 190 -22.22 0.90 -20.46
C GLU A 190 -21.50 0.23 -21.63
N PHE A 191 -21.58 -1.10 -21.70
CA PHE A 191 -21.10 -1.86 -22.84
C PHE A 191 -22.11 -1.79 -23.99
N ASP A 192 -21.64 -1.79 -25.24
CA ASP A 192 -22.54 -1.78 -26.41
C ASP A 192 -23.37 -3.06 -26.51
N THR A 193 -22.80 -4.18 -26.06
CA THR A 193 -23.47 -5.49 -25.98
C THR A 193 -23.25 -6.07 -24.59
N PRO A 194 -24.28 -6.64 -23.94
CA PRO A 194 -24.11 -7.29 -22.66
C PRO A 194 -23.04 -8.39 -22.71
N VAL A 195 -22.11 -8.34 -21.75
CA VAL A 195 -21.00 -9.28 -21.64
C VAL A 195 -21.42 -10.47 -20.78
N GLU A 196 -21.30 -11.68 -21.30
CA GLU A 196 -21.54 -12.91 -20.54
C GLU A 196 -20.26 -13.37 -19.81
N LEU A 197 -20.35 -13.40 -18.47
CA LEU A 197 -19.28 -13.78 -17.57
C LEU A 197 -19.11 -15.31 -17.50
N PRO A 198 -17.96 -15.82 -17.00
CA PRO A 198 -17.74 -17.26 -16.86
C PRO A 198 -18.74 -17.97 -15.93
N ASP A 199 -19.42 -17.24 -15.05
CA ASP A 199 -20.47 -17.76 -14.17
C ASP A 199 -21.89 -17.63 -14.76
N GLY A 200 -22.01 -17.24 -16.03
CA GLY A 200 -23.27 -17.11 -16.76
C GLY A 200 -24.02 -15.79 -16.53
N ARG A 201 -23.55 -14.93 -15.60
CA ARG A 201 -24.15 -13.59 -15.43
C ARG A 201 -23.91 -12.74 -16.69
N LYS A 202 -24.91 -11.94 -17.04
CA LYS A 202 -24.79 -10.93 -18.11
C LYS A 202 -24.62 -9.55 -17.50
N VAL A 203 -23.59 -8.84 -17.93
CA VAL A 203 -23.23 -7.52 -17.42
C VAL A 203 -23.31 -6.51 -18.55
N SER A 204 -24.17 -5.51 -18.40
CA SER A 204 -24.33 -4.42 -19.36
C SER A 204 -23.53 -3.17 -19.00
N SER A 205 -23.01 -3.06 -17.78
CA SER A 205 -22.31 -1.87 -17.33
C SER A 205 -21.41 -2.10 -16.13
N VAL A 206 -20.43 -1.22 -15.95
CA VAL A 206 -19.55 -1.14 -14.78
C VAL A 206 -19.65 0.25 -14.16
N GLU A 207 -19.83 0.32 -12.84
CA GLU A 207 -19.76 1.57 -12.09
C GLU A 207 -18.30 2.01 -11.91
N TYR A 208 -18.07 3.31 -11.86
CA TYR A 208 -16.78 3.90 -11.53
C TYR A 208 -16.89 4.81 -10.31
N ARG A 209 -15.86 4.74 -9.46
CA ARG A 209 -15.68 5.58 -8.28
C ARG A 209 -14.29 6.19 -8.29
N ASP A 210 -14.20 7.51 -8.24
CA ASP A 210 -12.95 8.29 -8.31
C ASP A 210 -12.10 7.95 -9.53
N GLY A 211 -12.75 7.50 -10.60
CA GLY A 211 -12.18 7.04 -11.87
C GLY A 211 -11.54 5.66 -11.88
N PHE A 212 -11.93 4.84 -10.91
CA PHE A 212 -11.61 3.42 -10.82
C PHE A 212 -12.88 2.59 -11.04
N PRO A 213 -12.85 1.50 -11.82
CA PRO A 213 -13.99 0.61 -12.00
C PRO A 213 -14.26 -0.14 -10.69
N ASN A 214 -15.52 -0.20 -10.31
CA ASN A 214 -15.97 -0.96 -9.16
C ASN A 214 -16.21 -2.42 -9.56
N PHE A 215 -15.25 -3.28 -9.25
CA PHE A 215 -15.35 -4.73 -9.54
C PHE A 215 -15.78 -5.58 -8.34
N ASP A 216 -16.17 -4.98 -7.21
CA ASP A 216 -16.46 -5.71 -5.97
C ASP A 216 -17.50 -6.83 -6.18
N SER A 217 -18.57 -6.57 -6.93
CA SER A 217 -19.63 -7.56 -7.21
C SER A 217 -19.25 -8.64 -8.23
N TYR A 218 -18.10 -8.50 -8.90
CA TYR A 218 -17.63 -9.42 -9.94
C TYR A 218 -16.40 -10.22 -9.51
N THR A 219 -15.93 -10.00 -8.28
CA THR A 219 -14.72 -10.64 -7.77
C THR A 219 -15.00 -12.11 -7.44
N LYS A 220 -14.28 -13.02 -8.09
CA LYS A 220 -14.35 -14.45 -7.82
C LYS A 220 -13.67 -14.77 -6.48
N ASP A 221 -14.42 -15.43 -5.61
CA ASP A 221 -14.00 -15.88 -4.27
C ASP A 221 -13.59 -14.73 -3.30
N GLY A 222 -13.99 -13.49 -3.64
CA GLY A 222 -13.80 -12.30 -2.83
C GLY A 222 -12.41 -11.66 -2.96
N LYS A 223 -12.20 -10.59 -2.18
CA LYS A 223 -10.93 -9.85 -2.14
C LYS A 223 -10.02 -10.41 -1.05
N HIS A 224 -8.72 -10.40 -1.32
CA HIS A 224 -7.68 -10.93 -0.45
C HIS A 224 -6.61 -9.88 -0.17
N THR A 225 -6.13 -9.85 1.07
CA THR A 225 -4.95 -9.05 1.42
C THR A 225 -3.71 -9.91 1.27
N LEU A 226 -2.79 -9.50 0.40
CA LEU A 226 -1.48 -10.13 0.29
C LEU A 226 -0.55 -9.67 1.41
N TRP A 227 0.43 -10.49 1.76
CA TRP A 227 1.56 -9.99 2.54
C TRP A 227 2.38 -8.98 1.75
N GLU A 228 2.68 -9.27 0.48
CA GLU A 228 3.45 -8.40 -0.41
C GLU A 228 2.70 -8.21 -1.73
N VAL A 229 2.65 -6.97 -2.23
CA VAL A 229 2.05 -6.62 -3.52
C VAL A 229 3.14 -5.97 -4.37
N SER A 230 3.40 -6.49 -5.57
CA SER A 230 4.34 -5.91 -6.52
C SER A 230 3.66 -4.96 -7.52
N GLY A 231 2.34 -5.03 -7.63
CA GLY A 231 1.57 -4.29 -8.63
C GLY A 231 1.64 -4.96 -10.01
N ASP A 232 2.26 -6.13 -10.12
CA ASP A 232 2.25 -7.00 -11.28
C ASP A 232 1.26 -8.15 -11.04
N ALA A 233 0.25 -8.27 -11.91
CA ALA A 233 -0.86 -9.18 -11.70
C ALA A 233 -0.44 -10.65 -11.63
N ASP A 234 0.52 -11.07 -12.47
CA ASP A 234 0.98 -12.46 -12.52
C ASP A 234 1.83 -12.81 -11.29
N THR A 235 2.75 -11.92 -10.93
CA THR A 235 3.58 -12.06 -9.72
C THR A 235 2.70 -12.14 -8.47
N ASP A 236 1.72 -11.24 -8.35
CA ASP A 236 0.83 -11.20 -7.21
C ASP A 236 -0.20 -12.34 -7.22
N ALA A 237 -0.57 -12.89 -8.38
CA ALA A 237 -1.40 -14.10 -8.48
C ALA A 237 -0.66 -15.34 -7.97
N ALA A 238 0.63 -15.46 -8.30
CA ALA A 238 1.48 -16.51 -7.76
C ALA A 238 1.65 -16.38 -6.24
N ARG A 239 1.82 -15.15 -5.73
CA ARG A 239 1.89 -14.87 -4.28
C ARG A 239 0.57 -15.20 -3.58
N LEU A 240 -0.57 -14.80 -4.16
CA LEU A 240 -1.89 -15.11 -3.60
C LEU A 240 -2.11 -16.63 -3.55
N THR A 241 -1.78 -17.32 -4.63
CA THR A 241 -1.89 -18.79 -4.68
C THR A 241 -1.06 -19.45 -3.59
N ARG A 242 0.20 -19.00 -3.39
CA ARG A 242 1.04 -19.50 -2.29
C ARG A 242 0.39 -19.23 -0.93
N GLN A 243 -0.05 -18.00 -0.68
CA GLN A 243 -0.65 -17.60 0.59
C GLN A 243 -1.95 -18.37 0.89
N MET A 244 -2.82 -18.57 -0.10
CA MET A 244 -4.06 -19.34 0.07
C MET A 244 -3.78 -20.81 0.38
N ARG A 245 -2.72 -21.38 -0.22
CA ARG A 245 -2.29 -22.77 0.03
C ARG A 245 -1.76 -23.02 1.43
N GLU A 246 -1.36 -21.98 2.17
CA GLU A 246 -0.96 -22.10 3.58
C GLU A 246 -2.12 -22.54 4.47
N THR A 247 -3.36 -22.21 4.09
CA THR A 247 -4.57 -22.57 4.85
C THR A 247 -5.43 -23.62 4.14
N ASN A 248 -5.36 -23.68 2.81
CA ASN A 248 -6.03 -24.67 1.99
C ASN A 248 -5.05 -25.26 0.96
N PRO A 249 -4.33 -26.34 1.28
CA PRO A 249 -3.34 -26.94 0.38
C PRO A 249 -3.90 -27.34 -1.00
N GLY A 250 -5.21 -27.61 -1.07
CA GLY A 250 -5.92 -27.94 -2.31
C GLY A 250 -6.35 -26.72 -3.14
N TYR A 251 -6.06 -25.50 -2.70
CA TYR A 251 -6.47 -24.28 -3.40
C TYR A 251 -5.91 -24.24 -4.82
N LYS A 252 -6.82 -24.04 -5.78
CA LYS A 252 -6.53 -23.80 -7.19
C LYS A 252 -7.02 -22.39 -7.53
N PRO A 253 -6.16 -21.53 -8.10
CA PRO A 253 -6.62 -20.24 -8.58
C PRO A 253 -7.63 -20.43 -9.72
N PRO A 254 -8.51 -19.44 -9.98
CA PRO A 254 -9.40 -19.45 -11.13
C PRO A 254 -8.66 -19.63 -12.47
N ASP A 255 -9.38 -20.09 -13.50
CA ASP A 255 -8.82 -20.27 -14.85
C ASP A 255 -8.21 -18.95 -15.37
N PRO A 256 -6.89 -18.92 -15.63
CA PRO A 256 -6.21 -17.71 -16.07
C PRO A 256 -6.65 -17.22 -17.45
N ASN A 257 -7.36 -18.02 -18.25
CA ASN A 257 -7.95 -17.59 -19.51
C ASN A 257 -9.27 -16.84 -19.31
N GLN A 258 -9.92 -17.03 -18.15
CA GLN A 258 -11.23 -16.43 -17.85
C GLN A 258 -11.12 -15.29 -16.83
N TYR A 259 -10.10 -15.34 -15.96
CA TYR A 259 -9.91 -14.41 -14.86
C TYR A 259 -8.50 -13.83 -14.86
N VAL A 260 -8.38 -12.62 -14.32
CA VAL A 260 -7.11 -11.93 -14.07
C VAL A 260 -7.13 -11.37 -12.66
N LEU A 261 -5.96 -11.33 -12.01
CA LEU A 261 -5.84 -10.70 -10.71
C LEU A 261 -5.91 -9.17 -10.87
N HIS A 262 -6.87 -8.57 -10.20
CA HIS A 262 -7.07 -7.13 -10.14
C HIS A 262 -6.59 -6.58 -8.79
N HIS A 263 -5.88 -5.44 -8.83
CA HIS A 263 -5.50 -4.68 -7.64
C HIS A 263 -6.56 -3.61 -7.35
N PHE A 264 -7.22 -3.72 -6.21
CA PHE A 264 -8.31 -2.84 -5.79
C PHE A 264 -7.80 -1.56 -5.12
N GLU A 265 -8.69 -0.58 -5.04
CA GLU A 265 -8.42 0.76 -4.50
C GLU A 265 -8.20 0.77 -2.98
N ASP A 266 -8.53 -0.31 -2.30
CA ASP A 266 -8.27 -0.54 -0.87
C ASP A 266 -6.95 -1.29 -0.62
N GLY A 267 -6.16 -1.54 -1.69
CA GLY A 267 -4.89 -2.25 -1.61
C GLY A 267 -5.01 -3.77 -1.46
N GLN A 268 -6.23 -4.31 -1.58
CA GLN A 268 -6.46 -5.74 -1.72
C GLN A 268 -6.32 -6.19 -3.18
N VAL A 269 -6.30 -7.50 -3.40
CA VAL A 269 -6.32 -8.11 -4.73
C VAL A 269 -7.48 -9.08 -4.85
N GLY A 270 -7.95 -9.36 -6.05
CA GLY A 270 -9.01 -10.34 -6.29
C GLY A 270 -9.16 -10.69 -7.77
N TYR A 271 -9.68 -11.88 -8.06
CA TYR A 271 -9.83 -12.33 -9.45
C TYR A 271 -11.08 -11.73 -10.07
N VAL A 272 -10.92 -11.03 -11.20
CA VAL A 272 -12.03 -10.41 -11.95
C VAL A 272 -12.08 -11.05 -13.34
N PRO A 273 -13.27 -11.30 -13.92
CA PRO A 273 -13.38 -11.83 -15.28
C PRO A 273 -12.69 -10.93 -16.31
N ARG A 274 -11.86 -11.53 -17.18
CA ARG A 274 -11.11 -10.79 -18.20
C ARG A 274 -12.00 -10.00 -19.14
N LYS A 275 -13.15 -10.55 -19.54
CA LYS A 275 -14.08 -9.88 -20.46
C LYS A 275 -14.58 -8.51 -19.99
N ILE A 276 -14.68 -8.27 -18.68
CA ILE A 276 -15.07 -6.94 -18.14
C ILE A 276 -13.86 -6.14 -17.65
N HIS A 277 -12.73 -6.81 -17.44
CA HIS A 277 -11.46 -6.20 -17.10
C HIS A 277 -10.72 -5.80 -18.38
N ASP A 278 -10.06 -6.72 -19.09
CA ASP A 278 -9.10 -6.46 -20.17
C ASP A 278 -9.69 -5.64 -21.33
N ARG A 279 -9.06 -4.49 -21.63
CA ARG A 279 -9.46 -3.62 -22.76
C ARG A 279 -9.43 -4.35 -24.11
N ALA A 280 -8.52 -5.30 -24.27
CA ALA A 280 -8.40 -6.11 -25.49
C ALA A 280 -9.61 -7.00 -25.73
N GLU A 281 -10.38 -7.33 -24.69
CA GLU A 281 -11.61 -8.12 -24.76
C GLU A 281 -12.88 -7.24 -24.75
N GLY A 282 -12.73 -5.92 -24.91
CA GLY A 282 -13.83 -4.95 -24.81
C GLY A 282 -14.20 -4.57 -23.37
N GLY A 283 -13.38 -4.99 -22.40
CA GLY A 283 -13.56 -4.71 -20.98
C GLY A 283 -13.38 -3.24 -20.60
N ALA A 284 -13.90 -2.91 -19.43
CA ALA A 284 -13.88 -1.58 -18.84
C ALA A 284 -12.56 -1.29 -18.10
N ALA A 285 -11.47 -2.02 -18.33
CA ALA A 285 -10.23 -1.74 -17.60
C ALA A 285 -9.72 -0.33 -17.86
N HIS A 286 -9.17 0.19 -16.80
CA HIS A 286 -8.39 1.41 -16.73
C HIS A 286 -6.95 1.03 -16.33
N SER A 287 -6.03 1.99 -16.37
CA SER A 287 -4.66 1.78 -15.93
C SER A 287 -4.49 1.62 -14.40
N GLY A 288 -5.55 1.67 -13.60
CA GLY A 288 -5.43 2.19 -12.24
C GLY A 288 -4.93 1.25 -11.15
N GLY A 289 -5.14 -0.07 -11.19
CA GLY A 289 -4.57 -0.96 -10.15
C GLY A 289 -3.04 -0.91 -10.09
N ASN A 290 -2.40 -1.14 -11.25
CA ASN A 290 -0.95 -0.97 -11.42
C ASN A 290 -0.52 0.50 -11.25
N THR A 291 -1.34 1.47 -11.66
CA THR A 291 -1.02 2.90 -11.46
C THR A 291 -1.12 3.33 -9.99
N ILE A 292 -1.89 2.64 -9.15
CA ILE A 292 -1.87 2.83 -7.71
C ILE A 292 -0.61 2.18 -7.17
N VAL A 293 -0.45 0.87 -7.31
CA VAL A 293 0.59 0.11 -6.59
C VAL A 293 2.01 0.45 -7.06
N ASN A 294 2.20 0.74 -8.35
CA ASN A 294 3.49 1.16 -8.90
C ASN A 294 3.55 2.68 -9.06
N ASN A 295 3.17 3.37 -7.97
CA ASN A 295 3.33 4.80 -7.65
C ASN A 295 4.80 5.20 -7.37
N ASP A 296 5.12 6.49 -7.15
CA ASP A 296 6.04 7.00 -6.10
C ASP A 296 5.27 7.62 -4.90
N LEU A 297 3.93 7.50 -4.89
CA LEU A 297 3.02 7.83 -3.79
C LEU A 297 2.29 6.64 -3.15
N PHE A 298 2.44 5.41 -3.68
CA PHE A 298 2.07 4.14 -3.01
C PHE A 298 3.21 3.55 -2.17
#